data_AF-A0A6A2WVX2-F1
#
_entry.id   AF-A0A6A2WVX2-F1
#
_cell.length_a   1.000
_cell.length_b   1.000
_cell.length_c   1.000
_cell.angle_alpha   90.00
_cell.angle_beta   90.00
_cell.angle_gamma   90.00
#
_symmetry.space_group_name_H-M   'P 1'
#
loop_
_entity.id
_entity.type
_entity.pdbx_description
1 polymer ?
#
loop_
_entity_poly.entity_id
_entity_poly.type
_entity_poly.pdbx_seq_one_letter_code
_entity_poly.pdbx_strand_id
1 'polypeptide(L)'
;MMKPAITFTGEEVEHLTVRIHNAGTEVVEAKAGTGSATLSIAHAAARFVELSLRALGGDGDVYECSFMQSDLTNLPFFASRIKLGRNGVEASIPSDLVGLSEYKLMALEALKPQLKASIEKGTEFVRKQLVTFDNIK
;
A
#
# COMPACT_ATOMS: atom_id res chain seq x y z
N MET A 1 19.95 -8.91 -1.75
CA MET A 1 19.33 -9.98 -0.91
C MET A 1 18.68 -11.00 -1.82
N MET A 2 19.08 -12.27 -1.71
CA MET A 2 18.53 -13.38 -2.47
C MET A 2 17.19 -13.77 -1.83
N LYS A 3 16.07 -13.46 -2.49
CA LYS A 3 14.76 -14.02 -2.08
C LYS A 3 14.89 -15.55 -2.20
N PRO A 4 14.53 -16.35 -1.19
CA PRO A 4 14.44 -17.79 -1.40
C PRO A 4 13.47 -18.02 -2.56
N ALA A 5 13.95 -18.66 -3.62
CA ALA A 5 13.16 -18.93 -4.81
C ALA A 5 12.18 -20.06 -4.48
N ILE A 6 11.04 -19.69 -3.91
CA ILE A 6 9.89 -20.58 -3.75
C ILE A 6 8.98 -20.38 -4.97
N THR A 7 8.57 -21.49 -5.56
CA THR A 7 7.62 -21.51 -6.67
C THR A 7 6.29 -22.02 -6.15
N PHE A 8 5.24 -21.24 -6.40
CA PHE A 8 3.86 -21.63 -6.10
C PHE A 8 3.17 -22.08 -7.39
N THR A 9 2.26 -23.04 -7.26
CA THR A 9 1.31 -23.39 -8.31
C THR A 9 0.31 -22.25 -8.54
N GLY A 10 -0.40 -22.25 -9.68
CA GLY A 10 -1.41 -21.22 -9.98
C GLY A 10 -2.52 -21.15 -8.92
N GLU A 11 -2.97 -22.31 -8.43
CA GLU A 11 -3.97 -22.43 -7.38
C GLU A 11 -3.47 -21.85 -6.04
N GLU A 12 -2.23 -22.15 -5.66
CA GLU A 12 -1.63 -21.57 -4.44
C GLU A 12 -1.49 -20.05 -4.56
N VAL A 13 -1.08 -19.53 -5.72
CA VAL A 13 -0.99 -18.08 -5.97
C VAL A 13 -2.35 -17.43 -5.83
N GLU A 14 -3.39 -18.00 -6.43
CA GLU A 14 -4.76 -17.49 -6.34
C GLU A 14 -5.27 -17.51 -4.89
N HIS A 15 -5.17 -18.66 -4.23
CA HIS A 15 -5.61 -18.82 -2.85
C HIS A 15 -4.89 -17.87 -1.89
N LEU A 16 -3.56 -17.73 -2.02
CA LEU A 16 -2.79 -16.77 -1.22
C LEU A 16 -3.21 -15.33 -1.49
N THR A 17 -3.41 -14.96 -2.75
CA THR A 17 -3.79 -13.60 -3.13
C THR A 17 -5.17 -13.23 -2.58
N VAL A 18 -6.15 -14.13 -2.70
CA VAL A 18 -7.51 -13.94 -2.18
C VAL A 18 -7.47 -13.76 -0.66
N ARG A 19 -6.75 -14.64 0.06
CA ARG A 19 -6.63 -14.53 1.52
C ARG A 19 -5.94 -13.24 1.95
N ILE A 20 -4.88 -12.80 1.25
CA ILE A 20 -4.20 -11.53 1.57
C ILE A 20 -5.14 -10.34 1.39
N HIS A 21 -5.89 -10.27 0.29
CA HIS A 21 -6.82 -9.18 0.03
C HIS A 21 -7.98 -9.15 1.03
N ASN A 22 -8.47 -10.31 1.46
CA ASN A 22 -9.63 -10.43 2.33
C ASN A 22 -9.31 -10.56 3.83
N ALA A 23 -8.03 -10.60 4.23
CA ALA A 23 -7.62 -10.82 5.61
C ALA A 23 -8.28 -9.84 6.60
N GLY A 24 -8.51 -8.58 6.19
CA GLY A 24 -9.23 -7.61 7.02
C GLY A 24 -10.70 -7.99 7.25
N THR A 25 -11.38 -8.43 6.19
CA THR A 25 -12.76 -8.93 6.24
C THR A 25 -12.86 -10.19 7.07
N GLU A 26 -11.95 -11.15 6.88
CA GLU A 26 -11.88 -12.39 7.67
C GLU A 26 -11.79 -12.09 9.17
N VAL A 27 -11.05 -11.05 9.59
CA VAL A 27 -10.97 -10.65 11.00
C VAL A 27 -12.28 -10.03 11.50
N VAL A 28 -12.96 -9.22 10.69
CA VAL A 28 -14.27 -8.65 11.06
C VAL A 28 -15.31 -9.75 11.25
N GLU A 29 -15.32 -10.72 10.33
CA GLU A 29 -16.20 -11.89 10.39
C GLU A 29 -15.89 -12.77 11.60
N ALA A 30 -14.60 -13.05 11.86
CA ALA A 30 -14.17 -13.80 13.04
C ALA A 30 -14.52 -13.11 14.36
N LYS A 31 -14.60 -11.77 14.35
CA LYS A 31 -15.08 -10.95 15.47
C LYS A 31 -16.60 -10.76 15.47
N ALA A 32 -17.36 -11.48 14.64
CA ALA A 32 -18.81 -11.34 14.51
C ALA A 32 -19.27 -9.89 14.30
N GLY A 33 -18.49 -9.10 13.55
CA GLY A 33 -18.78 -7.68 13.29
C GLY A 33 -18.47 -6.72 14.45
N THR A 34 -17.95 -7.21 15.58
CA THR A 34 -17.67 -6.38 16.78
C THR A 34 -16.39 -5.54 16.67
N GLY A 35 -15.76 -5.49 15.50
CA GLY A 35 -14.61 -4.64 15.21
C GLY A 35 -13.66 -5.29 14.20
N SER A 36 -12.69 -4.49 13.72
CA SER A 36 -11.67 -4.93 12.77
C SER A 36 -10.37 -5.35 13.47
N ALA A 37 -9.34 -5.65 12.68
CA ALA A 37 -8.00 -5.95 13.16
C ALA A 37 -7.42 -4.80 13.99
N THR A 38 -7.06 -5.07 15.26
CA THR A 38 -6.53 -4.07 16.19
C THR A 38 -5.06 -4.33 16.52
N LEU A 39 -4.76 -5.49 17.13
CA LEU A 39 -3.41 -5.83 17.58
C LEU A 39 -2.43 -5.97 16.41
N SER A 40 -2.85 -6.62 15.32
CA SER A 40 -2.01 -6.78 14.13
C SER A 40 -1.74 -5.45 13.42
N ILE A 41 -2.72 -4.54 13.39
CA ILE A 41 -2.53 -3.19 12.84
C ILE A 41 -1.63 -2.35 13.75
N ALA A 42 -1.79 -2.43 15.07
CA ALA A 42 -0.90 -1.75 16.02
C ALA A 42 0.55 -2.22 15.85
N HIS A 43 0.78 -3.52 15.68
CA HIS A 43 2.10 -4.07 15.40
C HIS A 43 2.66 -3.59 14.05
N ALA A 44 1.86 -3.62 12.98
CA ALA A 44 2.28 -3.15 11.65
C ALA A 44 2.64 -1.65 11.67
N ALA A 45 1.84 -0.83 12.35
CA ALA A 45 2.11 0.59 12.53
C ALA A 45 3.39 0.83 13.35
N ALA A 46 3.55 0.11 14.47
CA ALA A 46 4.77 0.19 15.28
C ALA A 46 6.03 -0.16 14.46
N ARG A 47 5.97 -1.23 13.65
CA ARG A 47 7.07 -1.62 12.75
C ARG A 47 7.39 -0.52 11.73
N PHE A 48 6.37 0.06 11.09
CA PHE A 48 6.58 1.12 10.11
C PHE A 48 7.19 2.37 10.73
N VAL A 49 6.75 2.75 11.94
CA VAL A 49 7.31 3.88 12.70
C VAL A 49 8.74 3.59 13.12
N GLU A 50 9.05 2.38 13.60
CA GLU A 50 10.40 1.98 13.96
C GLU A 50 11.37 2.10 12.77
N LEU A 51 10.97 1.61 11.59
CA LEU A 51 11.76 1.77 10.36
C LEU A 51 11.95 3.23 9.99
N SER A 52 10.89 4.04 10.11
CA SER A 52 10.97 5.49 9.86
C SER A 52 11.96 6.17 10.82
N LEU A 53 11.95 5.81 12.10
CA LEU A 53 12.89 6.33 13.10
C LEU A 53 14.33 5.90 12.83
N ARG A 54 14.55 4.66 12.37
CA ARG A 54 15.88 4.19 11.94
C ARG A 54 16.41 5.00 10.75
N ALA A 55 15.57 5.22 9.75
CA ALA A 55 15.90 6.03 8.58
C ALA A 55 16.24 7.48 8.97
N LEU A 56 15.45 8.08 9.86
CA LEU A 56 15.71 9.39 10.46
C LEU A 56 17.03 9.43 11.23
N GLY A 57 17.37 8.34 11.94
CA GLY A 57 18.66 8.15 12.62
C GLY A 57 19.87 8.08 11.67
N GLY A 58 19.65 7.92 10.36
CA GLY A 58 20.70 7.81 9.35
C GLY A 58 21.06 6.38 8.96
N ASP A 59 20.21 5.40 9.29
CA ASP A 59 20.29 4.08 8.68
C ASP A 59 20.00 4.22 7.18
N GLY A 60 20.99 3.90 6.34
CA GLY A 60 20.93 4.10 4.90
C GLY A 60 20.25 2.97 4.12
N ASP A 61 19.86 1.88 4.79
CA ASP A 61 19.32 0.66 4.17
C ASP A 61 17.92 0.32 4.69
N VAL A 62 17.05 1.33 4.80
CA VAL A 62 15.67 1.17 5.23
C VAL A 62 14.72 1.17 4.03
N TYR A 63 14.00 0.06 3.85
CA TYR A 63 12.98 -0.09 2.82
C TYR A 63 11.67 -0.62 3.40
N GLU A 64 10.55 -0.11 2.92
CA GLU A 64 9.22 -0.57 3.31
C GLU A 64 8.22 -0.29 2.18
N CYS A 65 7.09 -0.99 2.16
CA CYS A 65 6.01 -0.66 1.24
C CYS A 65 5.11 0.44 1.83
N SER A 66 4.82 1.48 1.06
CA SER A 66 3.92 2.56 1.48
C SER A 66 3.06 3.06 0.34
N PHE A 67 1.83 3.48 0.65
CA PHE A 67 0.93 4.19 -0.26
C PHE A 67 1.24 5.68 -0.21
N MET A 68 1.79 6.20 -1.31
CA MET A 68 2.35 7.56 -1.40
C MET A 68 2.15 8.13 -2.80
N GLN A 69 2.43 9.42 -2.98
CA GLN A 69 2.38 10.08 -4.28
C GLN A 69 3.44 9.48 -5.20
N SER A 70 3.03 8.92 -6.33
CA SER A 70 3.89 8.05 -7.14
C SER A 70 3.69 8.26 -8.62
N ASP A 71 4.80 8.19 -9.37
CA ASP A 71 4.82 8.27 -10.82
C ASP A 71 5.04 6.87 -11.46
N LEU A 72 5.02 5.81 -10.65
CA LEU A 72 5.23 4.43 -11.11
C LEU A 72 4.07 3.89 -11.96
N THR A 73 2.92 4.57 -11.91
CA THR A 73 1.73 4.26 -12.70
C THR A 73 1.17 5.56 -13.26
N ASN A 74 0.11 5.47 -14.06
CA ASN A 74 -0.65 6.65 -14.50
C ASN A 74 -1.59 7.23 -13.42
N LEU A 75 -1.51 6.73 -12.18
CA LEU A 75 -2.28 7.21 -11.03
C LEU A 75 -1.39 8.06 -10.11
N PRO A 76 -1.91 9.15 -9.53
CA PRO A 76 -1.10 10.08 -8.74
C PRO A 76 -0.66 9.50 -7.39
N PHE A 77 -1.28 8.42 -6.91
CA PHE A 77 -0.89 7.71 -5.69
C PHE A 77 -0.84 6.21 -5.96
N PHE A 78 0.18 5.53 -5.45
CA PHE A 78 0.33 4.08 -5.61
C PHE A 78 1.17 3.49 -4.48
N ALA A 79 0.84 2.26 -4.07
CA ALA A 79 1.60 1.54 -3.06
C ALA A 79 2.78 0.82 -3.70
N SER A 80 4.00 1.12 -3.26
CA SER A 80 5.21 0.49 -3.77
C SER A 80 6.28 0.42 -2.70
N ARG A 81 7.33 -0.37 -2.93
CA ARG A 81 8.50 -0.33 -2.07
C ARG A 81 9.21 1.00 -2.25
N ILE A 82 9.55 1.61 -1.13
CA ILE A 82 10.27 2.88 -1.05
C ILE A 82 11.52 2.71 -0.20
N LYS A 83 12.53 3.52 -0.50
CA LYS A 83 13.67 3.76 0.37
C LYS A 83 13.35 4.94 1.29
N LEU A 84 13.51 4.72 2.59
CA LEU A 84 13.40 5.76 3.60
C LEU A 84 14.79 6.28 3.97
N GLY A 85 14.87 7.57 4.25
CA GLY A 85 16.05 8.20 4.83
C GLY A 85 15.71 9.41 5.68
N ARG A 86 16.68 10.30 5.88
CA ARG A 86 16.56 11.40 6.85
C ARG A 86 15.47 12.41 6.50
N ASN A 87 15.13 12.51 5.22
CA ASN A 87 14.13 13.45 4.69
C ASN A 87 12.81 12.75 4.31
N GLY A 88 12.54 11.56 4.87
CA GLY A 88 11.37 10.76 4.53
C GLY A 88 11.62 9.84 3.34
N VAL A 89 10.78 9.90 2.32
CA VAL A 89 10.90 9.04 1.12
C VAL A 89 12.03 9.59 0.23
N GLU A 90 13.11 8.81 0.08
CA GLU A 90 14.25 9.20 -0.77
C GLU A 90 14.12 8.66 -2.21
N ALA A 91 13.52 7.48 -2.37
CA ALA A 91 13.31 6.87 -3.67
C ALA A 91 12.16 5.87 -3.65
N SER A 92 11.45 5.74 -4.76
CA SER A 92 10.64 4.56 -5.05
C SER A 92 11.52 3.49 -5.74
N ILE A 93 11.07 2.24 -5.77
CA ILE A 93 11.82 1.12 -6.37
C ILE A 93 11.08 0.61 -7.64
N PRO A 94 11.30 1.22 -8.82
CA PRO A 94 10.59 0.85 -10.06
C PRO A 94 10.85 -0.60 -10.50
N SER A 95 12.02 -1.14 -10.17
CA SER A 95 12.41 -2.50 -10.56
C SER A 95 11.48 -3.59 -10.00
N ASP A 96 10.69 -3.29 -8.96
CA ASP A 96 9.68 -4.22 -8.44
C ASP A 96 8.48 -4.42 -9.37
N LEU A 97 8.25 -3.50 -10.31
CA LEU A 97 7.18 -3.58 -11.31
C LEU A 97 7.67 -4.11 -12.66
N VAL A 98 8.98 -4.41 -12.78
CA VAL A 98 9.57 -4.98 -14.00
C VAL A 98 9.55 -6.51 -13.93
N GLY A 99 9.18 -7.17 -15.02
CA GLY A 99 9.18 -8.64 -15.09
C GLY A 99 8.12 -9.31 -14.22
N LEU A 100 6.99 -8.63 -13.99
CA LEU A 100 5.84 -9.21 -13.31
C LEU A 100 5.32 -10.42 -14.11
N SER A 101 4.94 -11.48 -13.40
CA SER A 101 4.22 -12.62 -13.98
C SER A 101 2.89 -12.16 -14.57
N GLU A 102 2.38 -12.89 -15.56
CA GLU A 102 1.08 -12.61 -16.21
C GLU A 102 -0.05 -12.38 -15.19
N TYR A 103 -0.17 -13.26 -14.19
CA TYR A 103 -1.12 -13.11 -13.09
C TYR A 103 -1.05 -11.74 -12.37
N LYS A 104 0.17 -11.26 -12.09
CA LYS A 104 0.39 -10.00 -11.36
C LYS A 104 0.14 -8.79 -12.25
N LEU A 105 0.46 -8.89 -13.54
CA LEU A 105 0.12 -7.85 -14.52
C LEU A 105 -1.39 -7.70 -14.65
N MET A 106 -2.11 -8.82 -14.80
CA MET A 106 -3.58 -8.81 -14.85
C MET A 106 -4.19 -8.22 -13.58
N ALA A 107 -3.71 -8.63 -12.40
CA ALA A 107 -4.17 -8.09 -11.12
C ALA A 107 -3.87 -6.58 -10.99
N LEU A 108 -2.71 -6.12 -11.45
CA LEU A 108 -2.34 -4.70 -11.45
C LEU A 108 -3.26 -3.88 -12.36
N GLU A 109 -3.53 -4.35 -13.58
CA GLU A 109 -4.45 -3.66 -14.49
C GLU A 109 -5.88 -3.63 -13.95
N ALA A 110 -6.33 -4.72 -13.31
CA ALA A 110 -7.65 -4.79 -12.67
C ALA A 110 -7.78 -3.86 -11.45
N LEU A 111 -6.68 -3.59 -10.74
CA LEU A 111 -6.65 -2.69 -9.58
C LEU A 111 -6.77 -1.22 -9.98
N LYS A 112 -6.17 -0.80 -11.10
CA LYS A 112 -6.06 0.61 -11.48
C LYS A 112 -7.40 1.37 -11.52
N PRO A 113 -8.49 0.84 -12.12
CA PRO A 113 -9.78 1.54 -12.14
C PRO A 113 -10.36 1.77 -10.75
N GLN A 114 -10.26 0.77 -9.86
CA GLN A 114 -10.78 0.87 -8.49
C GLN A 114 -9.98 1.87 -7.66
N LEU A 115 -8.65 1.84 -7.81
CA LEU A 115 -7.76 2.76 -7.14
C LEU A 115 -7.97 4.20 -7.63
N LYS A 116 -8.12 4.40 -8.94
CA LYS A 116 -8.46 5.70 -9.53
C LYS A 116 -9.73 6.29 -8.92
N ALA A 117 -10.81 5.52 -8.87
CA ALA A 117 -12.08 5.96 -8.31
C ALA A 117 -11.97 6.34 -6.82
N SER A 118 -11.16 5.59 -6.05
CA SER A 118 -10.92 5.86 -4.63
C SER A 118 -10.10 7.13 -4.41
N ILE A 119 -9.08 7.36 -5.24
CA ILE A 119 -8.29 8.60 -5.23
C ILE A 119 -9.18 9.80 -5.57
N GLU A 120 -9.96 9.73 -6.65
CA GLU A 120 -10.87 10.80 -7.07
C GLU A 120 -11.91 11.11 -5.99
N LYS A 121 -12.47 10.08 -5.35
CA LYS A 121 -13.38 10.26 -4.22
C LYS A 121 -12.73 11.05 -3.07
N GLY A 122 -11.48 10.74 -2.74
CA GLY A 122 -10.72 11.45 -1.71
C GLY A 122 -10.44 12.91 -2.07
N THR A 123 -9.98 13.17 -3.30
CA THR A 123 -9.65 14.54 -3.75
C THR A 123 -10.90 15.41 -3.89
N GLU A 124 -12.00 14.86 -4.41
CA GLU A 124 -13.28 15.56 -4.50
C GLU A 124 -13.84 15.93 -3.13
N PHE A 125 -13.73 15.03 -2.15
CA PHE A 125 -14.18 15.29 -0.79
C PHE A 125 -13.50 16.55 -0.23
N VAL A 126 -12.17 16.65 -0.34
CA VAL A 126 -11.42 17.83 0.12
C VAL A 126 -11.77 19.08 -0.70
N ARG A 127 -11.88 18.97 -2.02
CA ARG A 127 -12.23 20.11 -2.90
C ARG A 127 -13.58 20.73 -2.54
N LYS A 128 -14.58 19.90 -2.25
CA LYS A 128 -15.91 20.37 -1.84
C LYS A 128 -15.86 21.13 -0.50
N GLN A 129 -15.07 20.65 0.46
CA GLN A 129 -14.90 21.33 1.75
C GLN A 129 -14.25 22.71 1.59
N LEU A 130 -13.19 22.83 0.78
CA LEU A 130 -12.52 24.10 0.52
C LEU A 130 -13.45 25.16 -0.09
N VAL A 131 -14.28 24.77 -1.07
CA VAL A 131 -15.29 25.66 -1.68
C VAL A 131 -16.33 26.10 -0.65
N THR A 132 -16.70 25.25 0.31
CA THR A 132 -17.60 25.64 1.40
C THR A 132 -16.97 26.67 2.33
N PHE A 133 -15.68 26.56 2.65
CA PHE A 133 -15.00 27.55 3.50
C PHE A 133 -14.82 28.91 2.81
N ASP A 134 -14.56 28.93 1.51
CA ASP A 134 -14.42 30.19 0.75
C ASP A 134 -15.75 30.93 0.56
N ASN A 135 -16.89 30.22 0.53
CA ASN A 135 -18.24 30.82 0.42
C ASN A 135 -18.81 31.32 1.77
N ILE A 136 -18.07 31.18 2.87
CA ILE A 136 -18.47 31.63 4.22
C ILE A 136 -17.68 32.89 4.66
N LYS A 137 -16.71 33.34 3.86
CA LYS A 137 -16.05 34.66 4.03
C LYS A 137 -16.75 35.73 3.21
#